data_AF-A0A967F4I4-F1
#
_entry.id   AF-A0A967F4I4-F1
#
_cell.length_a   1.000
_cell.length_b   1.000
_cell.length_c   1.000
_cell.angle_alpha   90.00
_cell.angle_beta   90.00
_cell.angle_gamma   90.00
#
_symmetry.space_group_name_H-M   'P 1'
#
loop_
_entity.id
_entity.type
_entity.pdbx_description
1 polymer ?
#
loop_
_entity_poly.entity_id
_entity_poly.type
_entity_poly.pdbx_seq_one_letter_code
_entity_poly.pdbx_strand_id
1 'polypeptide(L)'
;RRDALTLFDECGVIVACTDPSLLSALAQRDWRRAFHGGREAWFRDATLLVAGHAMLEKFLDPYKAMTANALLVHVDDAFSALPREGRLRMLDAGLAERMMAGEVLARPRDLSPLPLAGIPGWWSAARQDAAFYGDAMVFRPPPEGAEPAPVHCLA
;
A
#
# COMPACT_ATOMS: atom_id res chain seq x y z
N ARG A 1 9.30 17.24 -12.09
CA ARG A 1 8.78 15.85 -12.16
C ARG A 1 9.67 15.03 -11.23
N ARG A 2 9.16 14.53 -10.09
CA ARG A 2 9.97 13.73 -9.15
C ARG A 2 10.15 12.31 -9.70
N ASP A 3 11.31 11.73 -9.43
CA ASP A 3 11.61 10.32 -9.72
C ASP A 3 10.79 9.41 -8.79
N ALA A 4 10.43 8.21 -9.26
CA ALA A 4 9.68 7.22 -8.49
C ALA A 4 10.42 6.80 -7.21
N LEU A 5 11.74 6.62 -7.32
CA LEU A 5 12.59 6.26 -6.17
C LEU A 5 12.60 7.37 -5.12
N THR A 6 12.64 8.64 -5.53
CA THR A 6 12.54 9.77 -4.60
C THR A 6 11.19 9.79 -3.88
N LEU A 7 10.08 9.55 -4.59
CA LEU A 7 8.76 9.50 -3.97
C LEU A 7 8.61 8.34 -2.99
N PHE A 8 9.26 7.22 -3.29
CA PHE A 8 9.29 6.04 -2.43
C PHE A 8 10.16 6.29 -1.19
N ASP A 9 11.34 6.90 -1.32
CA ASP A 9 12.19 7.25 -0.18
C ASP A 9 11.58 8.34 0.73
N GLU A 10 10.78 9.25 0.19
CA GLU A 10 10.11 10.26 1.00
C GLU A 10 8.86 9.69 1.68
N CYS A 11 7.96 9.06 0.93
CA CYS A 11 6.61 8.74 1.40
C CYS A 11 6.16 7.31 1.05
N GLY A 12 7.10 6.40 0.79
CA GLY A 12 6.85 5.05 0.33
C GLY A 12 6.38 4.09 1.42
N VAL A 13 5.47 3.20 1.03
CA VAL A 13 5.13 2.00 1.79
C VAL A 13 5.10 0.80 0.84
N ILE A 14 5.33 -0.39 1.36
CA ILE A 14 5.13 -1.65 0.64
C ILE A 14 3.89 -2.31 1.24
N VAL A 15 2.96 -2.70 0.38
CA VAL A 15 1.82 -3.54 0.75
C VAL A 15 2.05 -4.91 0.11
N ALA A 16 2.55 -5.85 0.89
CA ALA A 16 2.70 -7.25 0.50
C ALA A 16 1.43 -8.01 0.91
N CYS A 17 0.78 -8.72 0.00
CA CYS A 17 -0.44 -9.45 0.33
C CYS A 17 -0.58 -10.75 -0.47
N THR A 18 -1.10 -11.79 0.17
CA THR A 18 -1.42 -13.07 -0.48
C THR A 18 -2.74 -13.03 -1.26
N ASP A 19 -3.72 -12.22 -0.82
CA ASP A 19 -5.00 -12.04 -1.51
C ASP A 19 -4.89 -11.03 -2.67
N PRO A 20 -4.94 -11.48 -3.94
CA PRO A 20 -4.86 -10.57 -5.09
C PRO A 20 -6.07 -9.63 -5.19
N SER A 21 -7.20 -9.96 -4.56
CA SER A 21 -8.41 -9.14 -4.58
C SER A 21 -8.21 -7.82 -3.83
N LEU A 22 -7.48 -7.85 -2.71
CA LEU A 22 -7.14 -6.65 -1.96
C LEU A 22 -6.18 -5.76 -2.76
N LEU A 23 -5.13 -6.34 -3.34
CA LEU A 23 -4.15 -5.60 -4.15
C LEU A 23 -4.82 -4.97 -5.38
N SER A 24 -5.72 -5.70 -6.05
CA SER A 24 -6.49 -5.18 -7.19
C SER A 24 -7.38 -4.00 -6.79
N ALA A 25 -8.07 -4.08 -5.64
CA ALA A 25 -8.88 -2.98 -5.14
C ALA A 25 -8.04 -1.74 -4.80
N LEU A 26 -6.84 -1.93 -4.23
CA LEU A 26 -5.90 -0.84 -3.95
C LEU A 26 -5.31 -0.22 -5.23
N ALA A 27 -4.98 -1.04 -6.23
CA ALA A 27 -4.50 -0.58 -7.53
C ALA A 27 -5.56 0.28 -8.25
N GLN A 28 -6.82 -0.16 -8.19
CA GLN A 28 -7.97 0.51 -8.80
C GLN A 28 -8.50 1.68 -7.96
N ARG A 29 -7.97 1.89 -6.75
CA ARG A 29 -8.44 2.92 -5.81
C ARG A 29 -9.92 2.77 -5.44
N ASP A 30 -10.41 1.52 -5.42
CA ASP A 30 -11.73 1.17 -4.89
C ASP A 30 -11.62 1.07 -3.36
N TRP A 31 -11.65 2.21 -2.68
CA TRP A 31 -11.42 2.30 -1.24
C TRP A 31 -12.45 1.55 -0.40
N ARG A 32 -13.70 1.49 -0.87
CA ARG A 32 -14.76 0.75 -0.17
C ARG A 32 -14.48 -0.74 -0.22
N ARG A 33 -14.12 -1.28 -1.39
CA ARG A 33 -13.72 -2.68 -1.50
C ARG A 33 -12.41 -2.95 -0.77
N ALA A 34 -11.41 -2.07 -0.90
CA ALA A 34 -10.10 -2.29 -0.30
C ALA A 34 -10.13 -2.27 1.23
N PHE A 35 -10.86 -1.34 1.86
CA PHE A 35 -10.81 -1.15 3.32
C PHE A 35 -12.01 -1.70 4.07
N HIS A 36 -13.23 -1.55 3.53
CA HIS A 36 -14.44 -2.02 4.20
C HIS A 36 -14.75 -3.48 3.83
N GLY A 37 -14.79 -3.79 2.53
CA GLY A 37 -15.05 -5.16 2.05
C GLY A 37 -13.87 -6.12 2.29
N GLY A 38 -12.65 -5.66 2.04
CA GLY A 38 -11.40 -6.41 2.21
C GLY A 38 -10.84 -6.37 3.64
N ARG A 39 -11.67 -6.03 4.62
CA ARG A 39 -11.23 -5.82 6.00
C ARG A 39 -10.51 -7.05 6.57
N GLU A 40 -10.99 -8.25 6.31
CA GLU A 40 -10.36 -9.48 6.82
C GLU A 40 -8.99 -9.73 6.19
N ALA A 41 -8.83 -9.45 4.89
CA ALA A 41 -7.57 -9.63 4.18
C ALA A 41 -6.46 -8.72 4.76
N TRP A 42 -6.80 -7.51 5.22
CA TRP A 42 -5.84 -6.66 5.93
C TRP A 42 -5.27 -7.28 7.20
N PHE A 43 -6.06 -8.10 7.91
CA PHE A 43 -5.64 -8.72 9.17
C PHE A 43 -4.94 -10.07 8.97
N ARG A 44 -5.37 -10.85 7.97
CA ARG A 44 -4.85 -12.21 7.74
C ARG A 44 -3.71 -12.25 6.72
N ASP A 45 -3.86 -11.48 5.66
CA ASP A 45 -3.17 -11.72 4.38
C ASP A 45 -2.21 -10.60 4.01
N ALA A 46 -2.33 -9.42 4.64
CA ALA A 46 -1.55 -8.23 4.30
C ALA A 46 -0.43 -7.94 5.31
N THR A 47 0.72 -7.52 4.79
CA THR A 47 1.85 -6.96 5.54
C THR A 47 2.19 -5.59 4.97
N LEU A 48 2.20 -4.57 5.83
CA LEU A 48 2.59 -3.21 5.45
C LEU A 48 3.95 -2.86 6.05
N LEU A 49 4.86 -2.40 5.20
CA LEU A 49 6.18 -1.89 5.60
C LEU A 49 6.32 -0.43 5.20
N VAL A 50 6.79 0.40 6.13
CA VAL A 50 7.11 1.80 5.85
C VAL A 50 8.56 1.87 5.39
N ALA A 51 8.78 2.40 4.18
CA ALA A 51 10.11 2.63 3.62
C ALA A 51 10.47 4.12 3.62
N GLY A 52 9.47 4.99 3.44
CA GLY A 52 9.70 6.43 3.29
C GLY A 52 9.98 7.13 4.61
N HIS A 53 11.07 7.89 4.69
CA HIS A 53 11.51 8.60 5.89
C HIS A 53 10.51 9.67 6.36
N ALA A 54 9.96 10.45 5.42
CA ALA A 54 9.00 11.50 5.76
C ALA A 54 7.63 10.94 6.18
N MET A 55 7.33 9.65 5.91
CA MET A 55 6.14 9.02 6.52
C MET A 55 6.28 8.92 8.03
N LEU A 56 7.46 8.57 8.53
CA LEU A 56 7.70 8.41 9.97
C LEU A 56 7.53 9.73 10.72
N GLU A 57 7.95 10.84 10.12
CA GLU A 57 7.73 12.19 10.68
C GLU A 57 6.24 12.53 10.75
N LYS A 58 5.47 12.23 9.70
CA LYS A 58 4.01 12.47 9.68
C LYS A 58 3.25 11.65 10.71
N PHE A 59 3.78 10.50 11.14
CA PHE A 59 3.17 9.70 12.21
C PHE A 59 3.28 10.34 13.60
N LEU A 60 4.10 11.38 13.78
CA LEU A 60 4.18 12.11 15.05
C LEU A 60 2.91 12.94 15.33
N ASP A 61 2.25 13.43 14.28
CA ASP A 61 0.99 14.17 14.35
C ASP A 61 0.07 13.74 13.18
N PRO A 62 -0.55 12.54 13.28
CA PRO A 62 -1.27 11.96 12.16
C PRO A 62 -2.60 12.68 11.91
N TYR A 63 -2.90 12.94 10.63
CA TYR A 63 -4.19 13.50 10.19
C TYR A 63 -4.90 12.55 9.22
N LYS A 64 -6.24 12.60 9.19
CA LYS A 64 -7.08 11.62 8.47
C LYS A 64 -6.73 11.47 6.98
N ALA A 65 -6.38 12.58 6.31
CA ALA A 65 -6.05 12.61 4.89
C ALA A 65 -4.61 12.15 4.55
N MET A 66 -3.83 11.72 5.54
CA MET A 66 -2.45 11.28 5.33
C MET A 66 -2.40 10.11 4.34
N THR A 67 -1.68 10.33 3.23
CA THR A 67 -1.60 9.42 2.10
C THR A 67 -0.14 9.06 1.84
N ALA A 68 0.15 7.76 1.79
CA ALA A 68 1.44 7.21 1.40
C ALA A 68 1.47 6.84 -0.09
N ASN A 69 2.65 6.57 -0.61
CA ASN A 69 2.86 6.00 -1.93
C ASN A 69 3.14 4.50 -1.81
N ALA A 70 2.15 3.66 -2.09
CA ALA A 70 2.22 2.23 -1.91
C ALA A 70 2.76 1.51 -3.14
N LEU A 71 3.83 0.73 -2.95
CA LEU A 71 4.21 -0.33 -3.86
C LEU A 71 3.39 -1.58 -3.54
N LEU A 72 2.63 -2.07 -4.51
CA LEU A 72 1.74 -3.23 -4.33
C LEU A 72 2.46 -4.50 -4.75
N VAL A 73 2.56 -5.46 -3.82
CA VAL A 73 3.33 -6.68 -3.99
C VAL A 73 2.45 -7.89 -3.68
N HIS A 74 2.25 -8.75 -4.68
CA HIS A 74 1.65 -10.06 -4.48
C HIS A 74 2.73 -11.04 -4.03
N VAL A 75 2.42 -11.79 -2.98
CA VAL A 75 3.29 -12.81 -2.38
C VAL A 75 2.50 -14.10 -2.22
N ASP A 76 3.17 -15.23 -2.11
CA ASP A 76 2.52 -16.52 -1.92
C ASP A 76 2.20 -16.82 -0.44
N ASP A 77 1.49 -17.91 -0.18
CA ASP A 77 1.16 -18.31 1.20
C ASP A 77 2.41 -18.69 2.03
N ALA A 78 3.51 -19.07 1.38
CA ALA A 78 4.77 -19.37 2.06
C ALA A 78 5.35 -18.11 2.72
N PHE A 79 5.16 -16.93 2.12
CA PHE A 79 5.51 -15.66 2.75
C PHE A 79 4.88 -15.48 4.12
N SER A 80 3.58 -15.75 4.26
CA SER A 80 2.84 -15.56 5.52
C SER A 80 3.31 -16.52 6.62
N ALA A 81 3.88 -17.67 6.24
CA ALA A 81 4.47 -18.62 7.18
C ALA A 81 5.85 -18.20 7.70
N LEU A 82 6.53 -17.26 7.03
CA LEU A 82 7.85 -16.79 7.45
C LEU A 82 7.77 -15.90 8.71
N PRO A 83 8.75 -16.00 9.63
CA PRO A 83 8.90 -15.00 10.68
C PRO A 83 9.15 -13.62 10.08
N ARG A 84 8.91 -12.56 10.87
CA ARG A 84 9.03 -11.16 10.41
C ARG A 84 10.35 -10.88 9.69
N GLU A 85 11.47 -11.34 10.23
CA GLU A 85 12.78 -11.14 9.59
C GLU A 85 12.92 -11.86 8.25
N GLY A 86 12.33 -13.05 8.11
CA GLY A 86 12.31 -13.78 6.84
C GLY A 86 11.51 -13.04 5.78
N ARG A 87 10.32 -12.53 6.17
CA ARG A 87 9.50 -11.68 5.30
C ARG A 87 10.22 -10.41 4.85
N LEU A 88 10.92 -9.74 5.77
CA LEU A 88 11.73 -8.55 5.46
C LEU A 88 12.84 -8.87 4.47
N ARG A 89 13.63 -9.92 4.71
CA ARG A 89 14.72 -10.32 3.80
C ARG A 89 14.22 -10.68 2.41
N MET A 90 13.10 -11.41 2.32
CA MET A 90 12.51 -11.79 1.04
C MET A 90 12.04 -10.57 0.23
N LEU A 91 11.34 -9.64 0.89
CA LEU A 91 10.89 -8.40 0.25
C LEU A 91 12.07 -7.52 -0.15
N ASP A 92 13.07 -7.35 0.72
CA ASP A 92 14.25 -6.52 0.46
C ASP A 92 15.03 -7.04 -0.75
N ALA A 93 15.42 -8.31 -0.74
CA ALA A 93 16.20 -8.91 -1.83
C ALA A 93 15.41 -8.94 -3.15
N GLY A 94 14.15 -9.39 -3.12
CA GLY A 94 13.32 -9.53 -4.32
C GLY A 94 12.96 -8.19 -4.96
N LEU A 95 12.69 -7.16 -4.15
CA LEU A 95 12.44 -5.83 -4.68
C LEU A 95 13.73 -5.16 -5.17
N ALA A 96 14.85 -5.30 -4.46
CA ALA A 96 16.13 -4.75 -4.91
C ALA A 96 16.54 -5.31 -6.28
N GLU A 97 16.41 -6.62 -6.50
CA GLU A 97 16.70 -7.26 -7.79
C GLU A 97 15.84 -6.66 -8.93
N ARG A 98 14.53 -6.56 -8.71
CA ARG A 98 13.60 -5.99 -9.70
C ARG A 98 13.81 -4.50 -9.94
N MET A 99 14.19 -3.74 -8.92
CA MET A 99 14.56 -2.33 -9.06
C MET A 99 15.80 -2.18 -9.93
N MET A 100 16.85 -2.99 -9.71
CA MET A 100 18.05 -2.97 -10.55
C MET A 100 17.77 -3.39 -12.00
N ALA A 101 16.82 -4.29 -12.21
CA ALA A 101 16.33 -4.68 -13.54
C ALA A 101 15.41 -3.64 -14.20
N GLY A 102 15.00 -2.58 -13.47
CA GLY A 102 14.09 -1.55 -13.98
C GLY A 102 12.63 -2.01 -14.11
N GLU A 103 12.24 -3.10 -13.44
CA GLU A 103 10.89 -3.67 -13.50
C GLU A 103 9.92 -3.06 -12.47
N VAL A 104 10.48 -2.47 -11.41
CA VAL A 104 9.77 -1.91 -10.26
C VAL A 104 10.28 -0.50 -10.00
N LEU A 105 9.39 0.42 -9.60
CA LEU A 105 9.71 1.83 -9.36
C LEU A 105 10.42 2.51 -10.54
N ALA A 106 10.09 2.12 -11.77
CA ALA A 106 10.60 2.78 -12.97
C ALA A 106 9.91 4.14 -13.18
N ARG A 107 8.67 4.29 -12.71
CA ARG A 107 7.85 5.51 -12.88
C ARG A 107 7.03 5.80 -11.63
N PRO A 108 6.73 7.08 -11.32
CA PRO A 108 5.87 7.44 -10.20
C PRO A 108 4.49 6.76 -10.18
N ARG A 109 3.98 6.33 -11.34
CA ARG A 109 2.69 5.61 -11.45
C ARG A 109 2.74 4.16 -10.98
N ASP A 110 3.94 3.63 -10.74
CA ASP A 110 4.12 2.30 -10.16
C ASP A 110 3.71 2.29 -8.67
N LEU A 111 3.54 3.49 -8.08
CA LEU A 111 3.07 3.70 -6.72
C LEU A 111 1.58 4.05 -6.72
N SER A 112 0.78 3.30 -5.95
CA SER A 112 -0.63 3.63 -5.70
C SER A 112 -0.74 4.56 -4.48
N PRO A 113 -1.53 5.66 -4.53
CA PRO A 113 -1.80 6.44 -3.34
C PRO A 113 -2.53 5.57 -2.31
N LEU A 114 -2.11 5.58 -1.05
CA LEU A 114 -2.72 4.80 0.02
C LEU A 114 -3.12 5.71 1.20
N PRO A 115 -4.42 6.01 1.38
CA PRO A 115 -4.90 6.70 2.57
C PRO A 115 -4.72 5.82 3.81
N LEU A 116 -3.79 6.17 4.70
CA LEU A 116 -3.40 5.30 5.82
C LEU A 116 -4.49 5.18 6.89
N ALA A 117 -5.29 6.24 7.07
CA ALA A 117 -6.46 6.19 7.94
C ALA A 117 -7.53 5.19 7.45
N GLY A 118 -7.44 4.73 6.19
CA GLY A 118 -8.31 3.70 5.65
C GLY A 118 -8.05 2.31 6.19
N ILE A 119 -6.80 2.02 6.57
CA ILE A 119 -6.39 0.69 6.99
C ILE A 119 -7.16 0.30 8.26
N PRO A 120 -7.84 -0.86 8.28
CA PRO A 120 -8.60 -1.33 9.43
C PRO A 120 -7.80 -1.28 10.75
N GLY A 121 -8.35 -0.58 11.75
CA GLY A 121 -7.76 -0.43 13.08
C GLY A 121 -6.76 0.71 13.25
N TRP A 122 -6.33 1.38 12.17
CA TRP A 122 -5.27 2.39 12.25
C TRP A 122 -5.73 3.78 12.68
N TRP A 123 -6.98 4.15 12.38
CA TRP A 123 -7.54 5.44 12.78
C TRP A 123 -8.45 5.27 13.99
N SER A 124 -7.93 5.51 15.20
CA SER A 124 -8.66 5.32 16.45
C SER A 124 -9.60 6.47 16.82
N ALA A 125 -9.40 7.66 16.24
CA ALA A 125 -10.19 8.85 16.56
C ALA A 125 -11.65 8.80 16.05
N ALA A 126 -11.97 7.86 15.17
CA ALA A 126 -13.33 7.64 14.68
C ALA A 126 -13.57 6.17 14.32
N ARG A 127 -14.83 5.75 14.38
CA ARG A 127 -15.24 4.43 13.86
C ARG A 127 -15.01 4.37 12.35
N GLN A 128 -14.31 3.34 11.88
CA GLN A 128 -14.08 3.10 10.45
C GLN A 128 -15.23 2.28 9.83
N ASP A 129 -16.39 2.93 9.64
CA ASP A 129 -17.58 2.34 9.01
C ASP A 129 -17.83 2.87 7.58
N ALA A 130 -18.97 2.52 6.98
CA ALA A 130 -19.30 2.92 5.61
C ALA A 130 -19.37 4.44 5.40
N ALA A 131 -19.71 5.22 6.44
CA ALA A 131 -19.73 6.68 6.37
C ALA A 131 -18.30 7.23 6.43
N PHE A 132 -17.44 6.66 7.28
CA PHE A 132 -16.02 7.00 7.32
C PHE A 132 -15.34 6.84 5.95
N TYR A 133 -15.58 5.70 5.28
CA TYR A 133 -15.06 5.42 3.93
C TYR A 133 -15.81 6.15 2.81
N GLY A 134 -16.92 6.84 3.11
CA GLY A 134 -17.66 7.69 2.18
C GLY A 134 -17.09 9.10 2.06
N ASP A 135 -16.12 9.47 2.89
CA ASP A 135 -15.47 10.78 2.85
C ASP A 135 -14.56 10.92 1.61
N ALA A 136 -15.10 11.51 0.55
CA ALA A 136 -14.41 11.73 -0.72
C ALA A 136 -13.23 12.71 -0.64
N MET A 137 -13.04 13.41 0.49
CA MET A 137 -11.85 14.24 0.69
C MET A 137 -10.61 13.42 1.05
N VAL A 138 -10.81 12.24 1.64
CA VAL A 138 -9.76 11.28 1.98
C VAL A 138 -9.73 10.12 0.99
N PHE A 139 -10.89 9.54 0.72
CA PHE A 139 -11.07 8.36 -0.13
C PHE A 139 -11.54 8.76 -1.52
N ARG A 140 -10.71 9.54 -2.23
CA ARG A 140 -11.06 10.06 -3.55
C ARG A 140 -10.99 8.96 -4.62
N PRO A 141 -12.02 8.76 -5.46
CA PRO A 141 -11.95 7.82 -6.58
C PRO A 141 -10.90 8.27 -7.61
N PRO A 142 -10.40 7.35 -8.46
CA PRO A 142 -9.52 7.74 -9.55
C PRO A 142 -10.26 8.61 -10.57
N PRO A 143 -9.56 9.50 -11.30
CA PRO A 143 -10.16 10.16 -12.45
C PRO A 143 -10.52 9.14 -13.53
N GLU A 144 -11.47 9.48 -14.40
CA GLU A 144 -11.89 8.64 -15.52
C GLU A 144 -10.68 8.31 -16.43
N GLY A 145 -10.56 7.04 -16.82
CA GLY A 145 -9.45 6.56 -17.64
C GLY A 145 -8.09 6.44 -16.92
N ALA A 146 -8.04 6.57 -15.59
CA ALA A 146 -6.81 6.31 -14.85
C ALA A 146 -6.42 4.82 -14.94
N GLU A 147 -5.18 4.56 -15.35
CA GLU A 147 -4.60 3.23 -15.27
C GLU A 147 -4.35 2.85 -13.80
N PRO A 148 -4.72 1.63 -13.38
CA PRO A 148 -4.35 1.10 -12.07
C PRO A 148 -2.83 1.02 -11.90
N ALA A 149 -2.35 1.17 -10.67
CA ALA A 149 -0.96 0.87 -10.36
C ALA A 149 -0.68 -0.63 -10.62
N PRO A 150 0.51 -1.00 -11.11
CA PRO A 150 0.88 -2.40 -11.27
C PRO A 150 0.93 -3.11 -9.90
N VAL A 151 0.60 -4.40 -9.92
CA VAL A 151 0.85 -5.30 -8.80
C VAL A 151 2.04 -6.18 -9.18
N HIS A 152 3.10 -6.15 -8.37
CA HIS A 152 4.33 -6.89 -8.64
C HIS A 152 4.31 -8.23 -7.92
N CYS A 153 4.61 -9.32 -8.61
CA CYS A 153 4.64 -10.64 -7.97
C CYS A 153 6.05 -10.95 -7.45
N LEU A 154 6.17 -11.34 -6.19
CA LEU A 154 7.37 -11.98 -5.63
C LEU A 154 7.01 -13.41 -5.26
N ALA A 155 7.63 -14.36 -5.95
CA ALA A 155 7.55 -15.78 -5.67
C ALA A 155 8.68 -16.19 -4.73
#